data_AF-A0A1J0WLZ8-F1
#
_entry.id   AF-A0A1J0WLZ8-F1
#
_cell.length_a   1.000
_cell.length_b   1.000
_cell.length_c   1.000
_cell.angle_alpha   90.00
_cell.angle_beta   90.00
_cell.angle_gamma   90.00
#
_symmetry.space_group_name_H-M   'P 1'
#
loop_
_entity.id
_entity.type
_entity.pdbx_description
1 polymer ?
#
loop_
_entity_poly.entity_id
_entity_poly.type
_entity_poly.pdbx_seq_one_letter_code
_entity_poly.pdbx_strand_id
1 'polypeptide(L)'
;MTYTCERGVAVPAVYVNVEGEPGIAVIGVEGGMFNLRAEPAGSGVRYGYPSDGSHYVWWTKGEAASLLWHDGTDGSEQVLLSECAVK
;
A
#
# COMPACT_ATOMS: atom_id res chain seq x y z
N MET A 1 -10.34 7.03 -2.41
CA MET A 1 -10.21 6.50 -3.79
C MET A 1 -10.44 5.00 -3.72
N THR A 2 -10.91 4.36 -4.79
CA THR A 2 -11.02 2.90 -4.83
C THR A 2 -10.25 2.38 -6.04
N TYR A 3 -9.33 1.46 -5.78
CA TYR A 3 -8.56 0.81 -6.83
C TYR A 3 -9.22 -0.50 -7.21
N THR A 4 -9.36 -0.77 -8.50
CA THR A 4 -9.70 -2.10 -8.99
C THR A 4 -8.44 -2.77 -9.49
N CYS A 5 -8.09 -3.91 -8.88
CA CYS A 5 -6.93 -4.73 -9.24
C CYS A 5 -7.31 -5.86 -10.20
N GLU A 6 -6.32 -6.67 -10.54
CA GLU A 6 -6.53 -7.99 -11.14
C GLU A 6 -7.66 -8.76 -10.43
N ARG A 7 -8.33 -9.66 -11.19
CA ARG A 7 -9.44 -10.49 -10.68
C ARG A 7 -10.65 -9.69 -10.15
N GLY A 8 -10.70 -8.38 -10.38
CA GLY A 8 -11.82 -7.51 -9.98
C GLY A 8 -11.81 -7.14 -8.50
N VAL A 9 -10.70 -7.36 -7.78
CA VAL A 9 -10.58 -7.03 -6.36
C VAL A 9 -10.61 -5.51 -6.17
N ALA A 10 -11.46 -5.03 -5.27
CA ALA A 10 -11.56 -3.62 -4.92
C ALA A 10 -10.78 -3.33 -3.64
N VAL A 11 -9.87 -2.35 -3.71
CA VAL A 11 -9.09 -1.86 -2.55
C VAL A 11 -9.45 -0.39 -2.33
N PRO A 12 -10.32 -0.06 -1.36
CA PRO A 12 -10.53 1.32 -0.94
C PRO A 12 -9.25 1.84 -0.27
N ALA A 13 -8.84 3.04 -0.62
CA ALA A 13 -7.68 3.72 -0.05
C ALA A 13 -8.02 5.19 0.26
N VAL A 14 -7.64 5.63 1.45
CA VAL A 14 -7.71 7.03 1.88
C VAL A 14 -6.29 7.52 2.12
N TYR A 15 -5.94 8.68 1.55
CA TYR A 15 -4.63 9.28 1.71
C TYR A 15 -4.74 10.51 2.61
N VAL A 16 -3.83 10.64 3.57
CA VAL A 16 -3.73 11.80 4.47
C VAL A 16 -2.32 12.35 4.35
N ASN A 17 -2.21 13.59 3.88
CA ASN A 17 -0.94 14.30 3.74
C ASN A 17 -0.96 15.53 4.63
N VAL A 18 -0.02 15.60 5.57
CA VAL A 18 0.17 16.74 6.47
C VAL A 18 1.58 17.26 6.26
N GLU A 19 1.74 18.58 6.17
CA GLU A 19 3.04 19.20 5.96
C GLU A 19 4.01 18.85 7.11
N GLY A 20 5.22 18.40 6.77
CA GLY A 20 6.23 17.99 7.74
C GLY A 20 6.08 16.57 8.29
N GLU A 21 5.01 15.86 7.95
CA GLU A 21 4.76 14.48 8.39
C GLU A 21 4.86 13.49 7.23
N PRO A 22 5.20 12.21 7.48
CA PRO A 22 5.07 11.16 6.48
C PRO A 22 3.63 11.05 5.98
N GLY A 23 3.45 10.92 4.66
CA GLY A 23 2.13 10.65 4.08
C GLY A 23 1.55 9.35 4.62
N ILE A 24 0.24 9.31 4.83
CA ILE A 24 -0.48 8.13 5.32
C ILE A 24 -1.37 7.58 4.21
N ALA A 25 -1.41 6.26 4.09
CA ALA A 25 -2.43 5.54 3.35
C ALA A 25 -3.20 4.61 4.30
N VAL A 26 -4.51 4.75 4.37
CA VAL A 26 -5.40 3.78 5.02
C VAL A 26 -6.06 2.94 3.95
N ILE A 27 -5.72 1.65 3.88
CA ILE A 27 -6.26 0.72 2.88
C ILE A 27 -7.23 -0.27 3.51
N GLY A 28 -8.25 -0.68 2.76
CA GLY A 28 -9.16 -1.76 3.12
C GLY A 28 -8.82 -3.04 2.36
N VAL A 29 -8.35 -4.07 3.05
CA VAL A 29 -8.02 -5.39 2.48
C VAL A 29 -8.44 -6.49 3.44
N GLU A 30 -8.92 -7.62 2.90
CA GLU A 30 -9.32 -8.81 3.71
C GLU A 30 -10.32 -8.50 4.84
N GLY A 31 -11.17 -7.48 4.67
CA GLY A 31 -12.14 -7.04 5.68
C GLY A 31 -11.54 -6.20 6.83
N GLY A 32 -10.23 -5.95 6.82
CA GLY A 32 -9.52 -5.08 7.75
C GLY A 32 -9.20 -3.71 7.13
N MET A 33 -8.89 -2.75 8.01
CA MET A 33 -8.39 -1.43 7.65
C MET A 33 -6.97 -1.28 8.20
N PHE A 34 -6.02 -0.93 7.35
CA PHE A 34 -4.60 -0.88 7.68
C PHE A 34 -4.05 0.52 7.46
N ASN A 35 -3.46 1.09 8.51
CA ASN A 35 -2.82 2.40 8.49
C ASN A 35 -1.33 2.23 8.17
N LEU A 36 -0.91 2.74 7.00
CA LEU A 36 0.43 2.61 6.46
C LEU A 36 1.07 4.00 6.31
N ARG A 37 2.37 4.09 6.57
CA ARG A 37 3.16 5.33 6.49
C ARG A 37 4.07 5.32 5.29
N ALA A 38 4.23 6.47 4.66
CA ALA A 38 5.11 6.65 3.52
C ALA A 38 6.55 6.30 3.91
N GLU A 39 7.20 5.49 3.07
CA GLU A 39 8.59 5.08 3.20
C GLU A 39 9.42 5.52 1.99
N PRO A 40 10.75 5.62 2.11
CA PRO A 40 11.61 5.97 0.99
C PRO A 40 11.43 5.00 -0.21
N ALA A 41 11.24 5.55 -1.40
CA ALA A 41 11.06 4.78 -2.62
C ALA A 41 11.80 5.42 -3.80
N GLY A 42 12.34 4.60 -4.70
CA GLY A 42 13.02 5.07 -5.92
C GLY A 42 12.06 5.59 -7.00
N SER A 43 10.78 5.19 -6.94
CA SER A 43 9.73 5.67 -7.85
C SER A 43 8.35 5.50 -7.22
N GLY A 44 7.46 6.46 -7.44
CA GLY A 44 6.13 6.44 -6.83
C GLY A 44 6.19 6.69 -5.31
N VAL A 45 5.16 6.26 -4.59
CA VAL A 45 5.09 6.33 -3.13
C VAL A 45 4.77 4.95 -2.58
N ARG A 46 5.61 4.47 -1.66
CA ARG A 46 5.38 3.24 -0.92
C ARG A 46 4.89 3.57 0.47
N TYR A 47 3.91 2.83 0.95
CA TYR A 47 3.37 2.95 2.29
C TYR A 47 3.47 1.61 2.99
N GLY A 48 4.18 1.54 4.11
CA GLY A 48 4.36 0.33 4.93
C GLY A 48 3.94 0.57 6.38
N TYR A 49 3.65 -0.50 7.12
CA TYR A 49 3.48 -0.37 8.57
C TYR A 49 4.86 -0.19 9.21
N PRO A 50 5.05 0.77 10.14
CA PRO A 50 6.37 1.07 10.71
C PRO A 50 6.75 0.03 11.78
N SER A 51 6.97 -1.22 11.38
CA SER A 51 7.47 -2.30 12.22
C SER A 51 8.59 -3.07 11.54
N ASP A 52 9.36 -3.79 12.34
CA ASP A 52 10.30 -4.83 11.91
C ASP A 52 9.63 -6.17 11.56
N GLY A 53 8.36 -6.35 11.92
CA GLY A 53 7.56 -7.53 11.58
C GLY A 53 6.96 -7.50 10.18
N SER A 54 6.36 -8.62 9.77
CA SER A 54 5.70 -8.76 8.48
C SER A 54 4.47 -7.85 8.35
N HIS A 55 4.31 -7.20 7.20
CA HIS A 55 3.27 -6.19 7.00
C HIS A 55 2.91 -6.01 5.53
N TYR A 56 1.76 -5.37 5.28
CA TYR A 56 1.39 -4.93 3.95
C TYR A 56 2.20 -3.71 3.51
N VAL A 57 2.60 -3.71 2.25
CA VAL A 57 3.12 -2.54 1.56
C VAL A 57 2.19 -2.16 0.43
N TRP A 58 1.69 -0.92 0.47
CA TRP A 58 0.91 -0.33 -0.59
C TRP A 58 1.79 0.56 -1.44
N TRP A 59 1.98 0.22 -2.72
CA TRP A 59 2.85 0.98 -3.62
C TRP A 59 2.04 1.65 -4.72
N THR A 60 2.14 2.96 -4.85
CA THR A 60 1.39 3.76 -5.82
C THR A 60 2.29 4.51 -6.80
N LYS A 61 1.81 4.70 -8.03
CA LYS A 61 2.46 5.54 -9.04
C LYS A 61 1.40 6.12 -9.99
N GLY A 62 1.14 7.42 -9.85
CA GLY A 62 0.03 8.06 -10.58
C GLY A 62 -1.30 7.43 -10.18
N GLU A 63 -2.05 6.94 -11.17
CA GLU A 63 -3.34 6.25 -10.96
C GLU A 63 -3.20 4.74 -10.73
N ALA A 64 -1.98 4.19 -10.80
CA ALA A 64 -1.71 2.78 -10.61
C ALA A 64 -1.27 2.46 -9.18
N ALA A 65 -1.50 1.22 -8.74
CA ALA A 65 -1.00 0.69 -7.48
C ALA A 65 -0.78 -0.83 -7.51
N SER A 66 -0.09 -1.32 -6.48
CA SER A 66 0.08 -2.75 -6.16
C SER A 66 0.07 -2.94 -4.64
N LEU A 67 -0.44 -4.08 -4.19
CA LEU A 67 -0.32 -4.52 -2.80
C LEU A 67 0.73 -5.62 -2.71
N LEU A 68 1.69 -5.43 -1.80
CA LEU A 68 2.72 -6.41 -1.49
C LEU A 68 2.61 -6.84 -0.02
N TRP A 69 3.17 -8.00 0.28
CA TRP A 69 3.46 -8.47 1.63
C TRP A 69 4.97 -8.43 1.83
N HIS A 70 5.42 -7.71 2.85
CA HIS A 70 6.77 -7.75 3.35
C HIS A 70 6.87 -8.83 4.44
N ASP A 71 7.80 -9.76 4.29
CA ASP A 71 8.11 -10.76 5.31
C ASP A 71 9.19 -10.21 6.26
N GLY A 72 8.86 -9.96 7.52
CA GLY A 72 9.80 -9.42 8.51
C GLY A 72 10.88 -10.42 8.96
N THR A 73 10.80 -11.69 8.57
CA THR A 73 11.77 -12.72 8.93
C THR A 73 12.99 -12.72 8.01
N ASP A 74 12.78 -12.51 6.72
CA ASP A 74 13.84 -12.54 5.69
C ASP A 74 13.91 -11.27 4.81
N GLY A 75 12.97 -10.34 5.00
CA GLY A 75 12.88 -9.09 4.26
C GLY A 75 12.36 -9.23 2.84
N SER A 76 11.88 -10.42 2.43
CA SER A 76 11.36 -10.64 1.09
C SER A 76 10.02 -9.92 0.89
N GLU A 77 9.72 -9.57 -0.37
CA GLU A 77 8.44 -8.98 -0.75
C GLU A 77 7.73 -9.85 -1.78
N GLN A 78 6.46 -10.18 -1.49
CA GLN A 78 5.59 -10.88 -2.40
C GLN A 78 4.47 -9.95 -2.89
N VAL A 79 4.24 -9.90 -4.20
CA VAL A 79 3.08 -9.20 -4.76
C VAL A 79 1.81 -10.01 -4.48
N LEU A 80 0.84 -9.39 -3.80
CA LEU A 80 -0.46 -9.98 -3.48
C LEU A 80 -1.55 -9.55 -4.47
N LEU A 81 -1.53 -8.27 -4.86
CA LEU A 81 -2.41 -7.69 -5.87
C LEU A 81 -1.59 -6.80 -6.80
N SER A 82 -1.82 -6.96 -8.10
CA SER A 82 -1.18 -6.17 -9.15
C SER A 82 -2.22 -5.53 -10.06
N GLU A 83 -1.75 -4.71 -11.01
CA GLU A 83 -2.58 -4.05 -12.01
C GLU A 83 -3.74 -3.23 -11.40
N CYS A 84 -3.54 -2.68 -10.20
CA CYS A 84 -4.56 -1.87 -9.56
C CYS A 84 -4.60 -0.49 -10.20
N ALA A 85 -5.78 -0.04 -10.59
CA ALA A 85 -6.00 1.29 -11.12
C ALA A 85 -7.17 1.98 -10.44
N VAL A 86 -7.04 3.29 -10.22
CA VAL A 86 -8.16 4.13 -9.77
C VAL A 86 -9.30 4.02 -10.79
N LYS A 87 -10.50 3.78 -10.29
CA LYS A 87 -11.74 3.93 -11.06
C LYS A 87 -12.59 5.06 -10.50
#